data_AF-A0A7T6VQW9-F1
#
_entry.id   AF-A0A7T6VQW9-F1
#
_cell.length_a   1.000
_cell.length_b   1.000
_cell.length_c   1.000
_cell.angle_alpha   90.00
_cell.angle_beta   90.00
_cell.angle_gamma   90.00
#
_symmetry.space_group_name_H-M   'P 1'
#
loop_
_entity.id
_entity.type
_entity.pdbx_description
1 polymer ?
#
loop_
_entity_poly.entity_id
_entity_poly.type
_entity_poly.pdbx_seq_one_letter_code
_entity_poly.pdbx_strand_id
1 'polypeptide(L)'
;MTKYIRSELYRIFKKKSLYIFMGIIALGFILINYMMLNSKSTSLDYISNTLDLLSFATIIAGIYIFNTVYNDDFNSNALNAGVGLGIKRSGIVIYKLIITIILTVVMFAFFTLVFFLMGMMYKFEFSNLEIENLVLYTSSIIVSIIGYASLTSVIIFATQKAIYGTITYLLLCTGMVYSLVTMGLKFPPVRSLIGNRSNWLFTSLTGGLAQGKYFSLIGIGVYILISIILAILMFNKKEVEFI
;
A
#
# COMPACT_ATOMS: atom_id res chain seq x y z
N MET A 1 -15.06 3.91 -18.66
CA MET A 1 -14.15 3.58 -17.55
C MET A 1 -13.41 2.27 -17.76
N THR A 2 -14.10 1.15 -17.97
CA THR A 2 -13.47 -0.18 -18.17
C THR A 2 -12.44 -0.24 -19.29
N LYS A 3 -12.68 0.41 -20.44
CA LYS A 3 -11.68 0.51 -21.53
C LYS A 3 -10.40 1.24 -21.11
N TYR A 4 -10.51 2.28 -20.28
CA TYR A 4 -9.37 3.02 -19.74
C TYR A 4 -8.58 2.19 -18.74
N ILE A 5 -9.27 1.54 -17.78
CA ILE A 5 -8.65 0.64 -16.81
C ILE A 5 -7.86 -0.46 -17.55
N ARG A 6 -8.46 -1.07 -18.59
CA ARG A 6 -7.78 -2.10 -19.39
C ARG A 6 -6.55 -1.55 -20.12
N SER A 7 -6.65 -0.37 -20.73
CA SER A 7 -5.54 0.26 -21.44
C SER A 7 -4.37 0.59 -20.50
N GLU A 8 -4.68 1.12 -19.32
CA GLU A 8 -3.66 1.51 -18.35
C GLU A 8 -3.03 0.30 -17.66
N LEU A 9 -3.81 -0.72 -17.30
CA LEU A 9 -3.27 -2.00 -16.85
C LEU A 9 -2.38 -2.62 -17.92
N TYR A 10 -2.81 -2.63 -19.19
CA TYR A 10 -1.99 -3.16 -20.28
C TYR A 10 -0.67 -2.39 -20.45
N ARG A 11 -0.70 -1.05 -20.32
CA ARG A 11 0.48 -0.20 -20.30
C ARG A 11 1.43 -0.62 -19.18
N ILE A 12 0.92 -0.77 -17.96
CA ILE A 12 1.72 -1.09 -16.76
C ILE A 12 2.28 -2.52 -16.83
N PHE A 13 1.46 -3.52 -17.18
CA PHE A 13 1.88 -4.91 -17.33
C PHE A 13 2.88 -5.13 -18.48
N LYS A 14 2.98 -4.22 -19.45
CA LYS A 14 4.03 -4.27 -20.48
C LYS A 14 5.31 -3.53 -20.11
N LYS A 15 5.32 -2.74 -19.03
CA LYS A 15 6.54 -2.05 -18.61
C LYS A 15 7.56 -3.06 -18.11
N LYS A 16 8.74 -3.08 -18.76
CA LYS A 16 9.89 -3.89 -18.32
C LYS A 16 10.28 -3.60 -16.87
N SER A 17 10.10 -2.35 -16.41
CA SER A 17 10.41 -1.95 -15.03
C SER A 17 9.63 -2.74 -13.98
N LEU A 18 8.40 -3.18 -14.27
CA LEU A 18 7.58 -3.96 -13.33
C LEU A 18 8.19 -5.34 -13.08
N TYR A 19 8.57 -6.04 -14.16
CA TYR A 19 9.19 -7.36 -14.04
C TYR A 19 10.58 -7.30 -13.43
N ILE A 20 11.38 -6.28 -13.78
CA ILE A 20 12.69 -6.05 -13.17
C ILE A 20 12.52 -5.80 -11.67
N PHE A 21 11.56 -4.97 -11.28
CA PHE A 21 11.29 -4.67 -9.88
C PHE A 21 10.85 -5.91 -9.08
N MET A 22 9.89 -6.67 -9.61
CA MET A 22 9.43 -7.92 -8.98
C MET A 22 10.57 -8.94 -8.87
N GLY A 23 11.41 -9.05 -9.90
CA GLY A 23 12.59 -9.92 -9.90
C GLY A 23 13.62 -9.51 -8.85
N ILE A 24 13.93 -8.21 -8.73
CA ILE A 24 14.88 -7.69 -7.72
C ILE A 24 14.36 -7.96 -6.31
N ILE A 25 13.08 -7.72 -6.03
CA ILE A 25 12.53 -8.00 -4.70
C ILE A 25 12.51 -9.49 -4.41
N ALA A 26 12.12 -10.33 -5.37
CA ALA A 26 12.15 -11.78 -5.19
C ALA A 26 13.58 -12.29 -4.93
N LEU A 27 14.56 -11.84 -5.72
CA LEU A 27 15.96 -12.20 -5.51
C LEU A 27 16.49 -11.69 -4.17
N GLY A 28 16.17 -10.45 -3.80
CA GLY A 28 16.53 -9.88 -2.51
C GLY A 28 15.96 -10.71 -1.35
N PHE A 29 14.68 -11.10 -1.44
CA PHE A 29 14.05 -11.98 -0.47
C PHE A 29 14.77 -13.33 -0.35
N ILE A 30 15.09 -13.96 -1.48
CA ILE A 30 15.79 -15.24 -1.53
C ILE A 30 17.16 -15.14 -0.87
N LEU A 31 17.94 -14.11 -1.22
CA LEU A 31 19.28 -13.89 -0.68
C LEU A 31 19.24 -13.62 0.82
N ILE A 32 18.32 -12.78 1.29
CA ILE A 32 18.23 -12.47 2.72
C ILE A 32 17.82 -13.72 3.52
N ASN A 33 16.84 -14.49 3.05
CA ASN A 33 16.47 -15.75 3.70
C ASN A 33 17.63 -16.74 3.70
N TYR A 34 18.37 -16.86 2.61
CA TYR A 34 19.55 -17.72 2.55
C TYR A 34 20.63 -17.30 3.57
N MET A 35 20.83 -16.00 3.78
CA MET A 35 21.78 -15.49 4.78
C MET A 35 21.29 -15.65 6.22
N MET A 36 19.98 -15.56 6.45
CA MET A 36 19.38 -15.61 7.79
C MET A 36 19.07 -17.03 8.27
N LEU A 37 18.85 -17.97 7.36
CA LEU A 37 18.55 -19.37 7.69
C LEU A 37 19.84 -20.17 7.87
N ASN A 38 20.02 -20.74 9.06
CA ASN A 38 21.09 -21.68 9.36
C ASN A 38 20.55 -23.12 9.37
N SER A 39 21.43 -24.12 9.42
CA SER A 39 21.05 -25.55 9.43
C SER A 39 20.22 -25.99 10.66
N LYS A 40 19.94 -25.09 11.60
CA LYS A 40 19.09 -25.31 12.79
C LYS A 40 17.82 -24.46 12.80
N SER A 41 17.57 -23.67 11.76
CA SER A 41 16.40 -22.79 11.71
C SER A 41 15.11 -23.60 11.68
N THR A 42 14.14 -23.15 12.47
CA THR A 42 12.80 -23.76 12.55
C THR A 42 11.83 -23.11 11.56
N SER A 43 10.67 -23.73 11.34
CA SER A 43 9.57 -23.14 10.54
C SER A 43 9.13 -21.77 11.07
N LEU A 44 9.13 -21.62 12.40
CA LEU A 44 8.78 -20.37 13.08
C LEU A 44 9.78 -19.25 12.79
N ASP A 45 11.08 -19.56 12.78
CA ASP A 45 12.12 -18.58 12.45
C ASP A 45 11.97 -18.09 11.00
N TYR A 46 11.67 -19.02 10.08
CA TYR A 46 11.41 -18.69 8.68
C TYR A 46 10.21 -17.75 8.53
N ILE A 47 9.11 -18.04 9.23
CA ILE A 47 7.90 -17.22 9.16
C ILE A 47 8.15 -15.83 9.75
N SER A 48 8.80 -15.73 10.91
CA SER A 48 9.12 -14.43 11.51
C SER A 48 9.94 -13.58 10.54
N ASN A 49 11.00 -14.14 9.96
CA ASN A 49 11.82 -13.45 8.97
C ASN A 49 11.01 -13.07 7.72
N THR A 50 10.10 -13.94 7.28
CA THR A 50 9.23 -13.66 6.13
C THR A 50 8.28 -12.50 6.41
N LEU A 51 7.72 -12.40 7.62
CA LEU A 51 6.83 -11.29 8.02
C LEU A 51 7.60 -9.96 8.09
N ASP A 52 8.82 -9.97 8.60
CA ASP A 52 9.69 -8.79 8.63
C ASP A 52 10.04 -8.33 7.21
N LEU A 53 10.42 -9.26 6.33
CA LEU A 53 10.71 -8.97 4.92
C LEU A 53 9.48 -8.47 4.16
N LEU A 54 8.29 -9.01 4.45
CA LEU A 54 7.02 -8.52 3.93
C LEU A 54 6.74 -7.07 4.35
N SER A 55 7.08 -6.71 5.60
CA SER A 55 6.97 -5.34 6.08
C SER A 55 7.86 -4.39 5.28
N PHE A 56 9.11 -4.76 5.03
CA PHE A 56 10.01 -3.98 4.19
C PHE A 56 9.53 -3.91 2.73
N ALA A 57 9.05 -5.02 2.18
CA ALA A 57 8.49 -5.07 0.84
C ALA A 57 7.26 -4.15 0.70
N THR A 58 6.48 -3.96 1.78
CA THR A 58 5.35 -3.02 1.82
C THR A 58 5.79 -1.60 1.49
N ILE A 59 6.89 -1.14 2.08
CA ILE A 59 7.42 0.21 1.85
C ILE A 59 7.88 0.36 0.40
N ILE A 60 8.73 -0.56 -0.07
CA ILE A 60 9.36 -0.46 -1.38
C ILE A 60 8.33 -0.67 -2.51
N ALA A 61 7.52 -1.73 -2.42
CA ALA A 61 6.47 -2.01 -3.41
C ALA A 61 5.36 -0.96 -3.38
N GLY A 62 4.99 -0.48 -2.20
CA GLY A 62 4.02 0.60 -2.04
C GLY A 62 4.42 1.87 -2.78
N ILE A 63 5.68 2.32 -2.60
CA ILE A 63 6.23 3.48 -3.32
C ILE A 63 6.26 3.24 -4.83
N TYR A 64 6.67 2.05 -5.26
CA TYR A 64 6.71 1.69 -6.67
C TYR A 64 5.32 1.74 -7.33
N ILE A 65 4.32 1.11 -6.70
CA ILE A 65 2.93 1.11 -7.17
C ILE A 65 2.41 2.55 -7.23
N PHE A 66 2.64 3.32 -6.17
CA PHE A 66 2.18 4.69 -6.09
C PHE A 66 2.81 5.57 -7.19
N ASN A 67 4.12 5.47 -7.41
CA ASN A 67 4.79 6.20 -8.49
C ASN A 67 4.27 5.77 -9.87
N THR A 68 4.08 4.47 -10.11
CA THR A 68 3.62 3.97 -11.39
C THR A 68 2.19 4.42 -11.72
N VAL A 69 1.32 4.53 -10.71
CA VAL A 69 -0.09 4.92 -10.90
C VAL A 69 -0.27 6.44 -10.95
N TYR A 70 0.43 7.18 -10.09
CA TYR A 70 0.23 8.62 -9.95
C TYR A 70 1.32 9.42 -10.66
N ASN A 71 2.60 9.16 -10.39
CA ASN A 71 3.71 9.98 -10.86
C ASN A 71 3.85 9.96 -12.40
N ASP A 72 3.70 8.80 -13.03
CA ASP A 72 3.76 8.66 -14.49
C ASP A 72 2.73 9.55 -15.22
N ASP A 73 1.54 9.73 -14.64
CA ASP A 73 0.47 10.50 -15.27
C ASP A 73 0.59 12.01 -15.03
N PHE A 74 1.21 12.45 -13.93
CA PHE A 74 1.55 13.86 -13.72
C PHE A 74 2.72 14.29 -14.61
N ASN A 75 3.74 13.43 -14.78
CA ASN A 75 4.90 13.77 -15.63
C ASN A 75 4.57 13.77 -17.13
N SER A 76 3.53 13.05 -17.55
CA SER A 76 3.15 12.92 -18.97
C SER A 76 1.97 13.80 -19.37
N ASN A 77 1.46 14.66 -18.48
CA ASN A 77 0.23 15.44 -18.68
C ASN A 77 -0.98 14.57 -19.11
N ALA A 78 -0.93 13.25 -18.87
CA ALA A 78 -1.98 12.30 -19.27
C ALA A 78 -3.29 12.56 -18.52
N LEU A 79 -3.21 13.14 -17.32
CA LEU A 79 -4.36 13.65 -16.58
C LEU A 79 -5.12 14.73 -17.36
N ASN A 80 -4.41 15.63 -18.03
CA ASN A 80 -4.99 16.72 -18.81
C ASN A 80 -5.63 16.18 -20.09
N ALA A 81 -4.99 15.21 -20.73
CA ALA A 81 -5.56 14.49 -21.88
C ALA A 81 -6.84 13.73 -21.49
N GLY A 82 -6.87 13.07 -20.32
CA GLY A 82 -8.05 12.36 -19.83
C GLY A 82 -9.23 13.29 -19.53
N VAL A 83 -8.98 14.47 -18.95
CA VAL A 83 -10.01 15.51 -18.73
C VAL A 83 -10.47 16.10 -20.07
N GLY A 84 -9.55 16.36 -21.00
CA GLY A 84 -9.86 16.84 -22.36
C GLY A 84 -10.68 15.87 -23.19
N LEU A 85 -10.57 14.56 -22.93
CA LEU A 85 -11.39 13.49 -23.53
C LEU A 85 -12.76 13.30 -22.86
N GLY A 86 -13.16 14.20 -21.96
CA GLY A 86 -14.50 14.23 -21.35
C GLY A 86 -14.69 13.29 -20.15
N ILE A 87 -13.62 12.77 -19.54
CA ILE A 87 -13.73 11.94 -18.34
C ILE A 87 -14.01 12.83 -17.12
N LYS A 88 -15.07 12.50 -16.38
CA LYS A 88 -15.39 13.18 -15.11
C LYS A 88 -14.23 13.01 -14.12
N ARG A 89 -13.87 14.11 -13.44
CA ARG A 89 -12.82 14.16 -12.42
C ARG A 89 -13.00 13.12 -11.30
N SER A 90 -14.23 12.92 -10.83
CA SER A 90 -14.56 11.87 -9.86
C SER A 90 -14.23 10.47 -10.38
N GLY A 91 -14.43 10.26 -11.67
CA GLY A 91 -14.07 9.02 -12.35
C GLY A 91 -12.57 8.76 -12.40
N ILE A 92 -11.77 9.82 -12.44
CA ILE A 92 -10.31 9.72 -12.45
C ILE A 92 -9.78 9.17 -11.12
N VAL A 93 -10.27 9.74 -10.02
CA VAL A 93 -9.90 9.31 -8.66
C VAL A 93 -10.25 7.82 -8.45
N ILE A 94 -11.47 7.42 -8.84
CA ILE A 94 -11.95 6.06 -8.64
C ILE A 94 -11.15 5.05 -9.47
N TYR A 95 -10.90 5.32 -10.76
CA TYR A 95 -10.17 4.35 -11.58
C TYR A 95 -8.72 4.17 -11.09
N LYS A 96 -8.05 5.24 -10.65
CA LYS A 96 -6.67 5.16 -10.13
C LYS A 96 -6.58 4.30 -8.87
N LEU A 97 -7.59 4.42 -8.00
CA LEU A 97 -7.70 3.57 -6.83
C LEU A 97 -7.90 2.10 -7.24
N ILE A 98 -8.76 1.81 -8.23
CA ILE A 98 -8.95 0.44 -8.75
C ILE A 98 -7.64 -0.13 -9.32
N ILE A 99 -6.88 0.64 -10.09
CA ILE A 99 -5.58 0.21 -10.63
C ILE A 99 -4.59 -0.07 -9.49
N THR A 100 -4.58 0.79 -8.47
CA THR A 100 -3.75 0.59 -7.26
C THR A 100 -4.11 -0.72 -6.56
N ILE A 101 -5.40 -1.02 -6.39
CA ILE A 101 -5.88 -2.28 -5.80
C ILE A 101 -5.37 -3.47 -6.63
N ILE A 102 -5.60 -3.46 -7.95
CA ILE A 102 -5.23 -4.58 -8.83
C ILE A 102 -3.73 -4.83 -8.80
N LEU A 103 -2.91 -3.78 -8.92
CA LEU A 103 -1.45 -3.91 -8.87
C LEU A 103 -0.96 -4.42 -7.52
N THR A 104 -1.53 -3.91 -6.42
CA THR A 104 -1.17 -4.36 -5.07
C THR A 104 -1.47 -5.84 -4.90
N VAL A 105 -2.67 -6.28 -5.27
CA VAL A 105 -3.07 -7.69 -5.18
C VAL A 105 -2.16 -8.58 -6.03
N VAL A 106 -1.87 -8.20 -7.27
CA VAL A 106 -1.03 -9.00 -8.17
C VAL A 106 0.41 -9.11 -7.65
N MET A 107 0.99 -8.01 -7.18
CA MET A 107 2.36 -8.01 -6.66
C MET A 107 2.50 -8.83 -5.37
N PHE A 108 1.55 -8.67 -4.43
CA PHE A 108 1.61 -9.42 -3.18
C PHE A 108 1.20 -10.89 -3.34
N ALA A 109 0.33 -11.23 -4.29
CA ALA A 109 0.09 -12.61 -4.67
C ALA A 109 1.37 -13.27 -5.21
N PHE A 110 2.13 -12.56 -6.04
CA PHE A 110 3.43 -13.03 -6.52
C PHE A 110 4.44 -13.20 -5.38
N PHE A 111 4.59 -12.22 -4.48
CA PHE A 111 5.50 -12.34 -3.34
C PHE A 111 5.13 -13.51 -2.43
N THR A 112 3.84 -13.66 -2.12
CA THR A 112 3.33 -14.79 -1.33
C THR A 112 3.66 -16.13 -1.99
N LEU A 113 3.51 -16.23 -3.31
CA LEU A 113 3.87 -17.42 -4.07
C LEU A 113 5.37 -17.73 -3.96
N VAL A 114 6.23 -16.71 -4.11
CA VAL A 114 7.69 -16.86 -3.93
C VAL A 114 8.03 -17.38 -2.53
N PHE A 115 7.33 -16.92 -1.49
CA PHE A 115 7.56 -17.36 -0.11
C PHE A 115 7.16 -18.82 0.11
N PHE A 116 6.03 -19.25 -0.45
CA PHE A 116 5.62 -20.65 -0.37
C PHE A 116 6.60 -21.55 -1.12
N LEU A 117 7.05 -21.16 -2.32
CA LEU A 117 8.04 -21.92 -3.08
C LEU A 117 9.36 -22.06 -2.31
N MET A 118 9.84 -20.99 -1.69
CA MET A 118 11.04 -21.03 -0.85
C MET A 118 10.86 -21.93 0.38
N GLY A 119 9.72 -21.85 1.07
CA GLY A 119 9.42 -22.72 2.20
C GLY A 119 9.46 -24.20 1.83
N MET A 120 8.93 -24.55 0.65
CA MET A 120 9.00 -25.91 0.11
C MET A 120 10.45 -26.34 -0.21
N MET A 121 11.29 -25.45 -0.74
CA MET A 121 12.70 -25.75 -1.01
C MET A 121 13.49 -26.07 0.26
N TYR A 122 13.20 -25.38 1.37
CA TYR A 122 13.80 -25.65 2.68
C TYR A 122 13.14 -26.82 3.43
N LYS A 123 12.12 -27.47 2.85
CA LYS A 123 11.38 -28.60 3.42
C LYS A 123 10.74 -28.29 4.79
N PHE A 124 10.30 -27.06 5.00
CA PHE A 124 9.53 -26.72 6.19
C PHE A 124 8.11 -27.28 6.09
N GLU A 125 7.65 -27.93 7.15
CA GLU A 125 6.25 -28.31 7.31
C GLU A 125 5.52 -27.17 8.02
N PHE A 126 4.65 -26.46 7.28
CA PHE A 126 3.89 -25.37 7.84
C PHE A 126 2.66 -25.87 8.59
N SER A 127 2.48 -25.39 9.82
CA SER A 127 1.24 -25.60 10.57
C SER A 127 0.08 -24.79 9.96
N ASN A 128 -1.17 -25.24 10.15
CA ASN A 128 -2.34 -24.47 9.71
C ASN A 128 -2.38 -23.07 10.32
N LEU A 129 -1.95 -22.92 11.57
CA LEU A 129 -1.89 -21.62 12.26
C LEU A 129 -0.85 -20.68 11.63
N GLU A 130 0.26 -21.24 11.17
CA GLU A 130 1.34 -20.49 10.53
C GLU A 130 0.90 -19.94 9.16
N ILE A 131 0.19 -20.76 8.39
CA ILE A 131 -0.39 -20.36 7.10
C ILE A 131 -1.45 -19.27 7.31
N GLU A 132 -2.33 -19.44 8.30
CA GLU A 132 -3.37 -18.45 8.62
C GLU A 132 -2.75 -17.10 8.98
N ASN A 133 -1.74 -17.09 9.84
CA ASN A 133 -1.03 -15.87 10.22
C ASN A 133 -0.39 -15.17 9.01
N LEU A 134 0.25 -15.92 8.10
CA LEU A 134 0.86 -15.36 6.89
C LEU A 134 -0.20 -14.73 5.97
N VAL A 135 -1.34 -15.41 5.78
CA VAL A 135 -2.45 -14.91 4.95
C VAL A 135 -3.07 -13.65 5.56
N LEU A 136 -3.34 -13.63 6.87
CA LEU A 136 -3.88 -12.45 7.56
C LEU A 136 -2.91 -11.27 7.50
N TYR A 137 -1.62 -11.52 7.70
CA TYR A 137 -0.59 -10.50 7.65
C TYR A 137 -0.46 -9.88 6.25
N THR A 138 -0.38 -10.73 5.22
CA THR A 138 -0.34 -10.30 3.82
C THR A 138 -1.59 -9.50 3.45
N SER A 139 -2.76 -9.95 3.91
CA SER A 139 -4.02 -9.23 3.71
C SER A 139 -4.01 -7.84 4.36
N SER A 140 -3.47 -7.75 5.58
CA SER A 140 -3.30 -6.47 6.28
C SER A 140 -2.35 -5.52 5.53
N ILE A 141 -1.28 -6.05 4.96
CA ILE A 141 -0.36 -5.26 4.12
C ILE A 141 -1.07 -4.72 2.88
N ILE A 142 -1.79 -5.56 2.15
CA ILE A 142 -2.53 -5.14 0.94
C ILE A 142 -3.49 -4.00 1.29
N VAL A 143 -4.25 -4.16 2.37
CA VAL A 143 -5.20 -3.15 2.85
C VAL A 143 -4.48 -1.88 3.30
N SER A 144 -3.31 -2.00 3.95
CA SER A 144 -2.49 -0.86 4.37
C SER A 144 -2.01 -0.05 3.16
N ILE A 145 -1.50 -0.70 2.11
CA ILE A 145 -1.04 -0.03 0.89
C ILE A 145 -2.18 0.71 0.23
N ILE A 146 -3.35 0.07 0.09
CA ILE A 146 -4.54 0.69 -0.52
C ILE A 146 -4.98 1.91 0.29
N GLY A 147 -5.06 1.78 1.62
CA GLY A 147 -5.45 2.89 2.49
C GLY A 147 -4.46 4.05 2.48
N TYR A 148 -3.16 3.77 2.62
CA TYR A 148 -2.13 4.81 2.51
C TYR A 148 -2.12 5.49 1.14
N ALA A 149 -2.30 4.74 0.06
CA ALA A 149 -2.41 5.30 -1.29
C ALA A 149 -3.66 6.19 -1.41
N SER A 150 -4.80 5.78 -0.84
CA SER A 150 -6.02 6.58 -0.85
C SER A 150 -5.87 7.89 -0.06
N LEU A 151 -5.29 7.84 1.14
CA LEU A 151 -5.01 9.03 1.97
C LEU A 151 -4.07 9.99 1.23
N THR A 152 -3.03 9.43 0.62
CA THR A 152 -2.03 10.19 -0.12
C THR A 152 -2.62 10.84 -1.38
N SER A 153 -3.60 10.19 -2.02
CA SER A 153 -4.24 10.72 -3.22
C SER A 153 -4.84 12.12 -3.00
N VAL A 154 -5.34 12.41 -1.79
CA VAL A 154 -5.86 13.73 -1.41
C VAL A 154 -4.81 14.82 -1.62
N ILE A 155 -3.58 14.58 -1.13
CA ILE A 155 -2.47 15.55 -1.24
C ILE A 155 -2.01 15.68 -2.68
N ILE A 156 -1.96 14.57 -3.42
CA ILE A 156 -1.63 14.61 -4.84
C ILE A 156 -2.62 15.47 -5.62
N PHE A 157 -3.92 15.24 -5.49
CA PHE A 157 -4.91 15.99 -6.26
C PHE A 157 -5.01 17.45 -5.79
N ALA A 158 -4.70 17.73 -4.53
CA ALA A 158 -4.60 19.09 -4.01
C ALA A 158 -3.35 19.84 -4.52
N THR A 159 -2.21 19.17 -4.62
CA THR A 159 -0.93 19.82 -4.97
C THR A 159 -0.59 19.74 -6.46
N GLN A 160 -1.15 18.76 -7.18
CA GLN A 160 -0.80 18.37 -8.55
C GLN A 160 0.69 18.02 -8.74
N LYS A 161 1.42 17.75 -7.65
CA LYS A 161 2.83 17.37 -7.69
C LYS A 161 3.03 15.99 -7.07
N ALA A 162 3.58 15.06 -7.86
CA ALA A 162 3.78 13.68 -7.44
C ALA A 162 4.74 13.55 -6.25
N ILE A 163 5.75 14.43 -6.16
CA ILE A 163 6.78 14.41 -5.10
C ILE A 163 6.15 14.50 -3.70
N TYR A 164 5.21 15.43 -3.49
CA TYR A 164 4.54 15.57 -2.18
C TYR A 164 3.70 14.35 -1.85
N GLY A 165 3.10 13.72 -2.86
CA GLY A 165 2.44 12.42 -2.71
C GLY A 165 3.40 11.35 -2.23
N THR A 166 4.52 11.15 -2.93
CA THR A 166 5.49 10.09 -2.59
C THR A 166 6.06 10.28 -1.19
N ILE A 167 6.38 11.52 -0.78
CA ILE A 167 6.84 11.83 0.58
C ILE A 167 5.75 11.48 1.61
N THR A 168 4.51 11.90 1.36
CA THR A 168 3.39 11.61 2.28
C THR A 168 3.16 10.11 2.41
N TYR A 169 3.17 9.37 1.29
CA TYR A 169 3.02 7.93 1.29
C TYR A 169 4.11 7.26 2.14
N LEU A 170 5.37 7.68 1.96
CA LEU A 170 6.51 7.20 2.73
C LEU A 170 6.32 7.45 4.23
N LEU A 171 5.91 8.66 4.62
CA LEU A 171 5.67 9.03 6.03
C LEU A 171 4.55 8.21 6.68
N LEU A 172 3.50 7.88 5.93
CA LEU A 172 2.41 7.03 6.38
C LEU A 172 2.85 5.57 6.52
N CYS A 173 3.52 5.03 5.50
CA CYS A 173 3.90 3.62 5.44
C CYS A 173 4.98 3.26 6.47
N THR A 174 5.91 4.18 6.76
CA THR A 174 6.92 4.01 7.82
C THR A 174 6.36 4.11 9.24
N GLY A 175 5.09 4.48 9.40
CA GLY A 175 4.49 4.69 10.72
C GLY A 175 4.98 5.96 11.44
N MET A 176 5.69 6.85 10.75
CA MET A 176 6.16 8.11 11.33
C MET A 176 4.97 9.00 11.72
N VAL A 177 3.97 9.12 10.85
CA VAL A 177 2.73 9.87 11.16
C VAL A 177 2.01 9.27 12.36
N TYR A 178 1.89 7.93 12.41
CA TYR A 178 1.29 7.24 13.55
C TYR A 178 2.04 7.55 14.85
N SER A 179 3.38 7.48 14.83
CA SER A 179 4.22 7.73 16.00
C SER A 179 4.07 9.16 16.51
N LEU A 180 4.09 10.15 15.62
CA LEU A 180 3.92 11.56 15.98
C LEU A 180 2.52 11.85 16.54
N VAL A 181 1.47 11.34 15.90
CA VAL A 181 0.09 11.54 16.35
C VAL A 181 -0.16 10.85 17.68
N THR A 182 0.33 9.63 17.87
CA THR A 182 0.19 8.92 19.14
C THR A 182 0.97 9.58 20.27
N MET A 183 2.16 10.13 19.99
CA MET A 183 2.91 10.93 20.96
C MET A 183 2.11 12.16 21.37
N GLY A 184 1.52 12.88 20.41
CA GLY A 184 0.64 14.02 20.69
C GLY A 184 -0.60 13.66 21.51
N LEU A 185 -1.27 12.55 21.19
CA LEU A 185 -2.46 12.06 21.93
C LEU A 185 -2.14 11.59 23.35
N LYS A 186 -0.90 11.16 23.60
CA LYS A 186 -0.42 10.77 24.93
C LYS A 186 0.02 11.97 25.78
N PHE A 187 0.20 13.14 25.16
CA PHE A 187 0.59 14.35 25.87
C PHE A 187 -0.52 14.75 26.88
N PRO A 188 -0.21 14.99 28.17
CA PRO A 188 -1.23 15.11 29.22
C PRO A 188 -2.35 16.13 28.94
N PRO A 189 -2.07 17.35 28.43
CA PRO A 189 -3.10 18.33 28.09
C PRO A 189 -4.05 17.88 26.98
N VAL A 190 -3.53 17.15 25.98
CA VAL A 190 -4.34 16.62 24.87
C VAL A 190 -5.16 15.42 25.34
N ARG A 191 -4.55 14.55 26.16
CA ARG A 191 -5.20 13.39 26.73
C ARG A 191 -6.38 13.76 27.62
N SER A 192 -6.31 14.86 28.37
CA SER A 192 -7.43 15.34 29.18
C SER A 192 -8.60 15.88 28.36
N LEU A 193 -8.37 16.35 27.13
CA LEU A 193 -9.43 16.93 26.27
C LEU A 193 -10.08 15.91 25.34
N ILE A 194 -9.28 15.05 24.70
CA ILE A 194 -9.74 14.17 23.60
C ILE A 194 -9.63 12.69 23.98
N GLY A 195 -8.88 12.38 25.04
CA GLY A 195 -8.54 11.02 25.43
C GLY A 195 -7.50 10.37 24.51
N ASN A 196 -7.05 9.17 24.88
CA ASN A 196 -6.14 8.40 24.02
C ASN A 196 -6.95 7.65 22.94
N ARG A 197 -6.97 8.19 21.72
CA ARG A 197 -7.63 7.58 20.55
C ARG A 197 -6.67 6.89 19.59
N SER A 198 -5.46 6.55 20.02
CA SER A 198 -4.43 5.90 19.19
C SER A 198 -4.94 4.66 18.46
N ASN A 199 -5.79 3.87 19.10
CA ASN A 199 -6.30 2.61 18.55
C ASN A 199 -7.22 2.78 17.33
N TRP A 200 -7.73 3.99 17.11
CA TRP A 200 -8.58 4.32 15.96
C TRP A 200 -7.79 4.87 14.77
N LEU A 201 -6.47 5.08 14.92
CA LEU A 201 -5.62 5.50 13.81
C LEU A 201 -5.52 4.37 12.78
N PHE A 202 -5.47 4.75 11.50
CA PHE A 202 -5.45 3.81 10.38
C PHE A 202 -4.39 2.71 10.55
N THR A 203 -3.16 3.07 10.92
CA THR A 203 -2.05 2.12 11.17
C THR A 203 -2.35 1.13 12.32
N SER A 204 -3.05 1.56 13.37
CA SER A 204 -3.49 0.64 14.44
C SER A 204 -4.60 -0.29 13.98
N LEU A 205 -5.52 0.18 13.14
CA LEU A 205 -6.60 -0.63 12.59
C LEU A 205 -6.07 -1.73 11.65
N THR A 206 -5.09 -1.40 10.80
CA THR A 206 -4.45 -2.41 9.95
C THR A 206 -3.62 -3.39 10.78
N GLY A 207 -2.91 -2.92 11.81
CA GLY A 207 -2.26 -3.80 12.79
C GLY A 207 -3.23 -4.73 13.51
N GLY A 208 -4.44 -4.25 13.83
CA GLY A 208 -5.53 -5.06 14.38
C GLY A 208 -6.00 -6.16 13.42
N LEU A 209 -6.08 -5.86 12.13
CA LEU A 209 -6.44 -6.85 11.10
C LEU A 209 -5.39 -7.98 10.99
N ALA A 210 -4.10 -7.66 11.11
CA ALA A 210 -3.03 -8.66 11.14
C ALA A 210 -3.13 -9.60 12.36
N GLN A 211 -3.82 -9.17 13.43
CA GLN A 211 -4.12 -9.97 14.62
C GLN A 211 -5.49 -10.67 14.54
N GLY A 212 -6.15 -10.69 13.38
CA GLY A 212 -7.47 -11.30 13.21
C GLY A 212 -8.65 -10.48 13.73
N LYS A 213 -8.47 -9.19 14.05
CA LYS A 213 -9.57 -8.31 14.49
C LYS A 213 -10.35 -7.78 13.29
N TYR A 214 -11.26 -8.59 12.76
CA TYR A 214 -12.06 -8.27 11.57
C TYR A 214 -12.91 -7.00 11.69
N PHE A 215 -13.31 -6.59 12.90
CA PHE A 215 -14.04 -5.33 13.12
C PHE A 215 -13.24 -4.09 12.64
N SER A 216 -11.92 -4.19 12.59
CA SER A 216 -11.03 -3.12 12.08
C SER A 216 -11.30 -2.79 10.61
N LEU A 217 -11.87 -3.72 9.82
CA LEU A 217 -12.21 -3.50 8.41
C LEU A 217 -13.21 -2.37 8.20
N ILE A 218 -14.16 -2.18 9.13
CA ILE A 218 -15.14 -1.11 9.05
C ILE A 218 -14.45 0.24 9.14
N GLY A 219 -13.55 0.41 10.12
CA GLY A 219 -12.79 1.64 10.30
C GLY A 219 -11.89 1.94 9.09
N ILE A 220 -11.19 0.92 8.57
CA ILE A 220 -10.37 1.04 7.35
C ILE A 220 -11.23 1.48 6.16
N GLY A 221 -12.40 0.87 5.96
CA GLY A 221 -13.33 1.23 4.89
C GLY A 221 -13.77 2.70 4.98
N VAL A 222 -14.07 3.19 6.19
CA VAL A 222 -14.42 4.60 6.42
C VAL A 222 -13.25 5.52 6.06
N TYR A 223 -12.01 5.19 6.44
CA TYR A 223 -10.83 5.99 6.06
C TYR A 223 -10.66 6.07 4.55
N ILE A 224 -10.82 4.96 3.83
CA ILE A 224 -10.71 4.93 2.36
C ILE A 224 -11.81 5.79 1.73
N LEU A 225 -13.07 5.63 2.16
CA LEU A 225 -14.20 6.40 1.64
C LEU A 225 -14.05 7.90 1.84
N ILE A 226 -13.68 8.32 3.06
CA ILE A 226 -13.44 9.74 3.37
C ILE A 226 -12.31 10.28 2.50
N SER A 227 -11.22 9.51 2.34
CA SER A 227 -10.09 9.92 1.50
C SER A 227 -10.49 10.10 0.04
N ILE A 228 -11.33 9.21 -0.51
CA ILE A 228 -11.86 9.35 -1.87
C ILE A 228 -12.71 10.62 -2.00
N ILE A 229 -13.63 10.86 -1.06
CA ILE A 229 -14.49 12.04 -1.09
C ILE A 229 -13.65 13.31 -1.05
N LEU A 230 -12.68 13.38 -0.14
CA LEU A 230 -11.76 14.52 -0.03
C LEU A 230 -10.92 14.71 -1.29
N ALA A 231 -10.40 13.63 -1.88
CA ALA A 231 -9.64 13.67 -3.12
C ALA A 231 -10.48 14.24 -4.27
N ILE A 232 -11.75 13.82 -4.40
CA ILE A 232 -12.68 14.33 -5.42
C ILE A 232 -12.95 15.82 -5.19
N LEU A 233 -13.23 16.24 -3.94
CA LEU A 233 -13.49 17.63 -3.60
C LEU A 233 -12.28 18.53 -3.92
N MET A 234 -11.08 18.09 -3.54
CA MET A 234 -9.84 18.82 -3.83
C MET A 234 -9.59 18.92 -5.33
N PHE A 235 -9.83 17.82 -6.07
CA PHE A 235 -9.62 17.81 -7.51
C PHE A 235 -10.64 18.66 -8.27
N ASN A 236 -11.86 18.81 -7.76
CA ASN A 236 -12.88 19.67 -8.35
C ASN A 236 -12.63 21.16 -8.07
N LYS A 237 -12.06 21.51 -6.91
CA LYS A 237 -11.80 22.90 -6.54
C LYS A 237 -10.62 23.53 -7.28
N LYS A 238 -9.68 22.71 -7.76
CA LYS A 238 -8.51 23.20 -8.48
C LYS A 238 -8.78 23.24 -9.98
N GLU A 239 -8.47 24.36 -10.62
CA GLU A 239 -8.25 24.36 -12.07
C GLU A 239 -7.03 23.50 -12.37
N VAL A 240 -7.09 22.74 -13.46
CA VAL A 240 -5.95 21.94 -13.90
C VAL A 240 -4.99 22.94 -14.51
N GLU A 241 -3.84 23.17 -13.86
CA GLU A 241 -2.85 24.13 -14.36
C GLU A 241 -2.28 23.57 -15.67
N PHE A 242 -2.58 24.26 -16.77
CA PHE A 242 -1.98 24.00 -18.08
C PHE A 242 -0.58 24.58 -18.06
N ILE A 243 0.43 23.74 -17.78
CA ILE A 243 1.83 24.07 -18.03
C ILE A 243 2.31 23.18 -19.18
#